data_AF-X0T0T7-F1
#
_entry.id   AF-X0T0T7-F1
#
_cell.length_a   1.000
_cell.length_b   1.000
_cell.length_c   1.000
_cell.angle_alpha   90.00
_cell.angle_beta   90.00
_cell.angle_gamma   90.00
#
_symmetry.space_group_name_H-M   'P 1'
#
loop_
_entity.id
_entity.type
_entity.pdbx_description
1 polymer ?
#
loop_
_entity_poly.entity_id
_entity_poly.type
_entity_poly.pdbx_seq_one_letter_code
_entity_poly.pdbx_strand_id
1 'polypeptide(L)' 'MVERATKAGRESLHDVRVVYPSADQVGGCLVFNACGNKYRLIVGLKYADQVQWGTLWFKHFLTHAEYDKAQWKGDCLR' A
#
# COMPACT_ATOMS: atom_id res chain seq x y z
N MET A 1 -33.50 -2.05 -13.30
CA MET A 1 -32.26 -2.10 -14.10
C MET A 1 -31.19 -2.69 -13.20
N VAL A 2 -30.70 -3.88 -13.50
CA VAL A 2 -29.63 -4.54 -12.73
C VAL A 2 -28.31 -4.32 -13.45
N GLU A 3 -27.54 -3.33 -13.02
CA GLU A 3 -26.17 -3.16 -13.50
C GLU A 3 -25.30 -4.27 -12.89
N ARG A 4 -25.08 -5.32 -13.69
CA ARG A 4 -23.99 -6.26 -13.47
C ARG A 4 -22.69 -5.54 -13.80
N ALA A 5 -22.13 -4.82 -12.85
CA ALA A 5 -20.74 -4.40 -12.91
C ALA A 5 -19.89 -5.68 -12.76
N THR A 6 -19.38 -6.20 -13.88
CA THR A 6 -18.34 -7.23 -13.87
C THR A 6 -17.14 -6.64 -13.14
N LYS A 7 -16.99 -7.02 -11.87
CA LYS A 7 -15.92 -6.58 -10.96
C LYS A 7 -14.59 -7.16 -11.48
N ALA A 8 -14.03 -6.54 -12.51
CA ALA A 8 -12.64 -6.68 -12.87
C ALA A 8 -11.85 -6.03 -11.73
N GLY A 9 -11.55 -6.80 -10.70
CA GLY A 9 -10.89 -6.36 -9.47
C GLY A 9 -9.46 -5.92 -9.74
N ARG A 10 -9.28 -4.74 -10.32
CA ARG A 10 -8.03 -3.99 -10.21
C ARG A 10 -8.17 -3.12 -8.98
N GLU A 11 -7.87 -3.71 -7.83
CA GLU A 11 -7.61 -2.90 -6.63
C GLU A 11 -6.50 -1.91 -6.99
N SER A 12 -6.69 -0.65 -6.62
CA SER A 12 -5.78 0.43 -6.97
C SER A 12 -5.47 1.28 -5.73
N LEU A 13 -4.45 2.12 -5.82
CA LEU A 13 -4.15 3.08 -4.75
C LEU A 13 -5.37 3.97 -4.42
N HIS A 14 -6.25 4.21 -5.39
CA HIS A 14 -7.49 4.95 -5.17
C HIS A 14 -8.39 4.24 -4.15
N ASP A 15 -8.61 2.93 -4.31
CA ASP A 15 -9.43 2.14 -3.40
C ASP A 15 -8.83 2.11 -1.98
N VAL A 16 -7.49 2.04 -1.88
CA VAL A 16 -6.79 2.14 -0.60
C VAL A 16 -7.02 3.52 0.03
N ARG A 17 -6.94 4.60 -0.76
CA ARG A 17 -7.13 5.97 -0.27
C ARG A 17 -8.56 6.29 0.15
N VAL A 18 -9.56 5.56 -0.35
CA VAL A 18 -10.95 5.68 0.13
C VAL A 18 -11.04 5.30 1.62
N VAL A 19 -10.29 4.27 2.05
CA VAL A 19 -10.28 3.80 3.45
C VAL A 19 -9.18 4.46 4.28
N TYR A 20 -8.00 4.68 3.68
CA TYR A 20 -6.83 5.30 4.30
C TYR A 20 -6.37 6.49 3.46
N PRO A 21 -6.96 7.69 3.65
CA PRO A 21 -6.69 8.86 2.80
C PRO A 21 -5.22 9.29 2.76
N SER A 22 -4.47 9.02 3.84
CA SER A 22 -3.05 9.33 3.94
C SER A 22 -2.13 8.22 3.44
N ALA A 23 -2.66 7.22 2.74
CA ALA A 23 -1.87 6.14 2.17
C ALA A 23 -1.16 6.61 0.90
N ASP A 24 0.12 6.29 0.81
CA ASP A 24 0.95 6.56 -0.37
C ASP A 24 1.54 5.27 -0.92
N GLN A 25 1.70 5.22 -2.25
CA GLN A 25 2.36 4.10 -2.91
C GLN A 25 3.76 4.52 -3.39
N VAL A 26 4.76 3.74 -3.01
CA VAL A 26 6.14 3.90 -3.49
C VAL A 26 6.57 2.58 -4.11
N GLY A 27 6.60 2.51 -5.45
CA GLY A 27 6.83 1.28 -6.18
C GLY A 27 5.79 0.20 -5.83
N GLY A 28 6.27 -0.96 -5.38
CA GLY A 28 5.47 -2.10 -4.91
C GLY A 28 5.09 -2.04 -3.41
N CYS A 29 5.23 -0.90 -2.75
CA CYS A 29 4.89 -0.75 -1.34
C CYS A 29 3.83 0.32 -1.10
N LEU A 30 3.02 0.10 -0.07
CA LEU A 30 2.15 1.11 0.54
C LEU A 30 2.76 1.62 1.84
N VAL A 31 2.65 2.93 2.05
CA VAL A 31 3.09 3.64 3.23
C VAL A 31 1.87 4.22 3.94
N PHE A 32 1.74 3.92 5.22
CA PHE A 32 0.66 4.41 6.07
C PHE A 32 1.19 5.18 7.27
N ASN A 33 0.43 6.18 7.72
CA ASN A 33 0.68 6.87 8.97
C ASN A 33 0.13 6.06 10.13
N ALA A 34 0.96 5.82 11.15
CA ALA A 34 0.57 5.05 12.34
C ALA A 34 0.81 5.84 13.63
N CYS A 35 0.03 5.51 14.67
CA CYS A 35 0.13 6.05 16.04
C CYS A 35 0.18 7.60 16.09
N GLY A 36 -0.78 8.26 15.45
CA GLY A 36 -0.85 9.73 15.43
C GLY A 36 0.30 10.37 14.64
N ASN A 37 0.63 9.82 13.48
CA ASN A 37 1.67 10.30 12.56
C ASN A 37 3.13 10.15 13.06
N LYS A 38 3.35 9.46 14.19
CA LYS A 38 4.69 9.24 14.76
C LYS A 38 5.50 8.18 14.01
N TYR A 39 4.78 7.25 13.38
CA TYR A 39 5.39 6.12 12.67
C TYR A 39 4.86 6.01 11.23
N ARG A 40 5.63 5.28 10.43
CA ARG A 40 5.33 4.89 9.06
C ARG A 40 5.30 3.38 9.00
N LEU A 41 4.13 2.85 8.72
CA LEU A 41 3.95 1.43 8.43
C LEU A 41 4.12 1.23 6.93
N ILE A 42 5.12 0.46 6.53
CA ILE A 42 5.39 0.14 5.14
C ILE A 42 5.04 -1.33 4.93
N VAL A 43 4.17 -1.58 3.96
CA VAL A 43 3.77 -2.93 3.56
C VAL A 43 4.08 -3.12 2.09
N GLY A 44 4.54 -4.31 1.74
CA GLY A 44 4.59 -4.75 0.35
C GLY A 44 3.19 -5.07 -0.11
N LEU A 45 2.88 -4.66 -1.34
CA LEU A 45 1.62 -4.92 -1.98
C LEU A 45 1.86 -5.56 -3.34
N LYS A 46 1.13 -6.64 -3.58
CA LYS A 46 0.91 -7.17 -4.90
C LYS A 46 -0.59 -7.20 -5.14
N TYR A 47 -1.05 -6.43 -6.13
CA TYR A 47 -2.46 -6.42 -6.51
C TYR A 47 -2.87 -7.77 -7.07
N ALA A 48 -4.11 -8.17 -6.81
CA ALA A 48 -4.68 -9.33 -7.45
C ALA A 48 -4.72 -9.14 -8.97
N ASP A 49 -4.40 -10.19 -9.71
CA ASP A 49 -4.57 -10.24 -11.15
C ASP A 49 -5.45 -11.44 -11.54
N GLN A 50 -5.53 -11.76 -12.84
CA GLN A 50 -6.35 -12.86 -13.33
C GLN A 50 -5.86 -14.25 -12.88
N VAL A 51 -4.60 -14.34 -12.43
CA VAL A 51 -3.88 -15.58 -12.13
C VAL A 51 -3.50 -15.68 -10.65
N GLN A 52 -3.21 -14.55 -9.99
CA GLN A 52 -2.71 -14.51 -8.63
C GLN A 52 -3.61 -13.69 -7.71
N TRP A 53 -3.84 -14.20 -6.50
CA TRP A 53 -4.50 -13.45 -5.45
C TRP A 53 -3.64 -12.27 -4.99
N GLY A 54 -4.30 -11.20 -4.55
CA GLY A 54 -3.63 -10.05 -3.99
C GLY A 54 -2.97 -10.41 -2.66
N THR A 55 -1.74 -9.94 -2.46
CA THR A 55 -0.98 -10.21 -1.25
C THR A 55 -0.50 -8.90 -0.66
N LEU A 56 -0.75 -8.75 0.65
CA LEU A 56 -0.18 -7.72 1.48
C LEU A 56 0.73 -8.38 2.49
N TRP A 57 1.93 -7.83 2.67
CA TRP A 57 2.85 -8.32 3.69
C TRP A 57 3.58 -7.17 4.36
N PHE A 58 3.84 -7.34 5.65
CA PHE A 58 4.61 -6.38 6.42
C PHE A 58 6.04 -6.30 5.88
N LYS A 59 6.58 -5.07 5.74
CA LYS A 59 8.01 -4.85 5.48
C LYS A 59 8.69 -4.14 6.63
N HIS A 60 8.20 -2.95 6.98
CA HIS A 60 8.87 -2.08 7.94
C HIS A 60 7.88 -1.31 8.80
N PHE A 61 8.27 -1.03 10.04
CA PHE A 61 7.59 -0.09 10.92
C PHE A 61 8.63 0.88 11.45
N LEU A 62 8.60 2.11 10.95
CA LEU A 62 9.67 3.08 11.14
C LEU A 62 9.16 4.31 11.87
N THR A 63 10.01 4.93 12.68
CA THR A 63 9.78 6.30 13.13
C THR A 63 9.86 7.28 11.94
N HIS A 64 9.35 8.50 12.11
CA HIS A 64 9.51 9.55 11.09
C HIS A 64 10.98 9.77 10.70
N ALA A 65 11.88 9.78 11.69
CA ALA A 65 13.31 10.01 11.45
C ALA A 65 13.98 8.87 10.65
N GLU A 66 13.56 7.62 10.86
CA GLU A 66 14.06 6.48 10.08
C GLU A 66 13.46 6.43 8.68
N TYR A 67 12.19 6.80 8.55
CA TYR A 67 11.52 6.91 7.26
C TYR A 67 12.21 7.94 6.35
N ASP A 68 12.58 9.09 6.90
CA ASP A 68 13.22 10.18 6.16
C ASP A 68 14.60 9.82 5.60
N LYS A 69 15.31 8.87 6.23
CA LYS A 69 16.58 8.33 5.71
C LYS A 69 16.40 7.54 4.40
N ALA A 70 15.17 7.20 4.02
CA ALA A 70 14.79 6.58 2.76
C ALA A 70 15.45 5.22 2.43
N GLN A 71 16.15 4.60 3.38
CA GLN A 71 16.85 3.31 3.18
C GLN A 71 15.89 2.17 2.83
N TRP A 72 14.65 2.24 3.31
CA TRP A 72 13.58 1.27 3.05
C TRP A 72 13.10 1.27 1.59
N LYS A 73 13.35 2.35 0.81
CA LYS A 73 12.86 2.44 -0.58
C LYS A 73 13.47 1.38 -1.49
N GLY A 74 14.69 0.93 -1.20
CA GLY A 74 15.37 -0.12 -1.97
C GLY A 74 14.60 -1.45 -1.98
N ASP A 75 13.81 -1.71 -0.94
CA ASP A 75 12.97 -2.90 -0.87
C ASP A 75 11.67 -2.74 -1.68
N CYS A 76 11.29 -1.51 -2.01
CA CYS A 76 10.00 -1.18 -2.62
C CYS A 76 10.09 -0.88 -4.11
N LEU A 77 11.29 -0.55 -4.62
CA LEU A 77 11.55 -0.20 -6.02
C LEU A 77 12.09 -1.37 -6.86
N ARG A 78 12.19 -2.56 -6.28
CA ARG A 78 12.63 -3.78 -6.98
C ARG A 78 11.49 -4.50 -7.68
#